data_AF-A0A2K8Z9M6-F1
#
_entry.id   AF-A0A2K8Z9M6-F1
#
_cell.length_a   1.000
_cell.length_b   1.000
_cell.length_c   1.000
_cell.angle_alpha   90.00
_cell.angle_beta   90.00
_cell.angle_gamma   90.00
#
_symmetry.space_group_name_H-M   'P 1'
#
loop_
_entity.id
_entity.type
_entity.pdbx_description
1 polymer ?
#
loop_
_entity_poly.entity_id
_entity_poly.type
_entity_poly.pdbx_seq_one_letter_code
_entity_poly.pdbx_strand_id
1 'polypeptide(L)'
;MKKISQLSLSLLLMLLTGLSMQAQSSTKSDTTRVAILLFPGVELLDFAGPLEVFNHMEGATVYTVAAQSGPMTIMQRMLTVVPDYTLSTAPQADILVVPGGRMEEVMQDSSLVNWIRRTTAHRKLTMSVCTGTFLLGKAGLLDGKTITTHWAATQMLQQMTPNATVMEHTRFVDQGPLITTAGVSAGIDGALHVVSRLKGIEAARQIARIMEYDQWKPQDGLVISHTRVQSKKKANTTITRPTVVKKTVALKQAPLTLTSTIDPVCQMSVDGLVADTARYMGKTYGFCSKICKERFRKEPTAYLKH
;
A
#
# COMPACT_ATOMS: atom_id res chain seq x y z
N MET A 1 -29.02 10.39 84.42
CA MET A 1 -29.46 10.93 83.12
C MET A 1 -28.26 11.53 82.40
N LYS A 2 -27.64 10.80 81.47
CA LYS A 2 -26.44 11.22 80.72
C LYS A 2 -26.71 11.06 79.22
N LYS A 3 -26.51 12.15 78.48
CA LYS A 3 -26.59 12.25 77.01
C LYS A 3 -25.53 11.33 76.38
N ILE A 4 -25.95 10.29 75.66
CA ILE A 4 -25.07 9.57 74.72
C ILE A 4 -25.27 10.24 73.37
N SER A 5 -24.21 10.86 72.89
CA SER A 5 -24.17 11.73 71.71
C SER A 5 -24.43 10.94 70.42
N GLN A 6 -25.28 11.49 69.56
CA GLN A 6 -25.54 11.04 68.18
C GLN A 6 -24.33 11.12 67.23
N LEU A 7 -23.11 11.25 67.75
CA LEU A 7 -21.89 11.43 66.96
C LEU A 7 -21.20 10.12 66.54
N SER A 8 -21.67 8.96 67.02
CA SER A 8 -21.04 7.66 66.71
C SER A 8 -21.71 6.89 65.57
N LEU A 9 -22.88 7.34 65.08
CA LEU A 9 -23.61 6.63 64.02
C LEU A 9 -23.34 7.19 62.61
N SER A 10 -22.89 8.43 62.50
CA SER A 10 -22.50 9.07 61.25
C SER A 10 -21.08 8.71 60.79
N LEU A 11 -20.20 8.24 61.69
CA LEU A 11 -18.84 7.83 61.34
C LEU A 11 -18.77 6.41 60.74
N LEU A 12 -19.77 5.56 61.02
CA LEU A 12 -19.81 4.19 60.50
C LEU A 12 -20.42 4.10 59.09
N LEU A 13 -21.15 5.13 58.63
CA LEU A 13 -21.72 5.17 57.28
C LEU A 13 -20.75 5.75 56.23
N MET A 14 -19.64 6.38 56.65
CA MET A 14 -18.60 6.87 55.75
C MET A 14 -17.55 5.81 55.35
N LEU A 15 -17.58 4.62 55.96
CA LEU A 15 -16.62 3.53 55.68
C LEU A 15 -17.14 2.49 54.65
N LEU A 16 -18.35 2.67 54.10
CA LEU A 16 -18.96 1.74 53.13
C LEU A 16 -18.99 2.24 51.68
N THR A 17 -18.43 3.41 51.36
CA THR A 17 -18.30 3.91 49.97
C THR A 17 -16.87 3.77 49.41
N GLY A 18 -16.06 2.90 50.01
CA GLY A 18 -14.67 2.64 49.60
C GLY A 18 -14.49 1.58 48.50
N LEU A 19 -15.55 1.19 47.77
CA LEU A 19 -15.43 0.27 46.64
C LEU A 19 -15.37 1.03 45.31
N SER A 20 -14.19 0.93 44.69
CA SER A 20 -13.97 0.89 43.25
C SER A 20 -14.30 2.15 42.43
N MET A 21 -13.55 3.22 42.68
CA MET A 21 -13.09 4.07 41.58
C MET A 21 -11.78 3.48 41.04
N GLN A 22 -11.90 2.42 40.23
CA GLN A 22 -10.87 2.18 39.22
C GLN A 22 -10.91 3.41 38.32
N ALA A 23 -9.93 4.29 38.50
CA ALA A 23 -9.60 5.33 37.56
C ALA A 23 -9.41 4.64 36.21
N GLN A 24 -10.44 4.72 35.37
CA GLN A 24 -10.35 4.39 33.98
C GLN A 24 -9.43 5.46 33.41
N SER A 25 -8.13 5.15 33.42
CA SER A 25 -7.13 5.82 32.61
C SER A 25 -7.73 5.87 31.21
N SER A 26 -8.27 7.03 30.84
CA SER A 26 -8.61 7.32 29.47
C SER A 26 -7.28 7.28 28.72
N THR A 27 -6.98 6.10 28.18
CA THR A 27 -5.95 5.97 27.16
C THR A 27 -6.40 6.91 26.06
N LYS A 28 -5.78 8.08 25.99
CA LYS A 28 -5.93 9.02 24.90
C LYS A 28 -5.69 8.18 23.64
N SER A 29 -6.76 7.86 22.93
CA SER A 29 -6.66 7.08 21.70
C SER A 29 -5.88 7.94 20.74
N ASP A 30 -4.58 7.66 20.59
CA ASP A 30 -3.71 8.40 19.68
C ASP A 30 -4.24 8.18 18.27
N THR A 31 -4.96 9.18 17.79
CA THR A 31 -5.61 9.16 16.49
C THR A 31 -4.53 9.15 15.41
N THR A 32 -4.52 8.12 14.56
CA THR A 32 -3.58 7.99 13.45
C THR A 32 -4.04 8.86 12.29
N ARG A 33 -3.26 9.89 11.95
CA ARG A 33 -3.61 10.82 10.86
C ARG A 33 -3.07 10.32 9.52
N VAL A 34 -3.96 10.14 8.55
CA VAL A 34 -3.65 9.67 7.20
C VAL A 34 -3.89 10.79 6.21
N ALA A 35 -2.82 11.38 5.68
CA ALA A 35 -2.90 12.31 4.56
C ALA A 35 -2.87 11.56 3.23
N ILE A 36 -3.73 11.93 2.30
CA ILE A 36 -3.74 11.41 0.93
C ILE A 36 -3.53 12.57 -0.02
N LEU A 37 -2.43 12.53 -0.78
CA LEU A 37 -2.11 13.61 -1.71
C LEU A 37 -3.06 13.57 -2.92
N LEU A 38 -3.57 14.74 -3.31
CA LEU A 38 -4.29 14.98 -4.57
C LEU A 38 -3.53 16.00 -5.42
N PHE A 39 -3.65 15.87 -6.73
CA PHE A 39 -3.09 16.81 -7.71
C PHE A 39 -3.88 16.71 -9.03
N PRO A 40 -3.77 17.70 -9.94
CA PRO A 40 -4.47 17.65 -11.22
C PRO A 40 -3.98 16.43 -12.01
N GLY A 41 -4.90 15.61 -12.51
CA GLY A 41 -4.54 14.38 -13.20
C GLY A 41 -4.13 13.21 -12.29
N VAL A 42 -4.50 13.24 -11.00
CA VAL A 42 -4.39 12.06 -10.11
C VAL A 42 -5.26 10.90 -10.62
N GLU A 43 -4.76 9.66 -10.50
CA GLU A 43 -5.51 8.44 -10.82
C GLU A 43 -6.55 8.13 -9.74
N LEU A 44 -7.81 7.94 -10.13
CA LEU A 44 -8.96 7.77 -9.24
C LEU A 44 -8.72 6.70 -8.18
N LEU A 45 -8.42 5.49 -8.63
CA LEU A 45 -8.37 4.35 -7.73
C LEU A 45 -7.07 4.32 -6.90
N ASP A 46 -6.03 5.01 -7.34
CA ASP A 46 -4.76 5.10 -6.60
C ASP A 46 -4.92 5.86 -5.27
N PHE A 47 -5.82 6.85 -5.21
CA PHE A 47 -6.14 7.54 -3.96
C PHE A 47 -7.37 6.92 -3.29
N ALA A 48 -8.42 6.58 -4.06
CA ALA A 48 -9.69 6.12 -3.49
C ALA A 48 -9.59 4.73 -2.84
N GLY A 49 -8.76 3.83 -3.38
CA GLY A 49 -8.56 2.50 -2.81
C GLY A 49 -7.95 2.55 -1.40
N PRO A 50 -6.76 3.17 -1.21
CA PRO A 50 -6.19 3.37 0.12
C PRO A 50 -7.10 4.21 1.03
N LEU A 51 -7.79 5.23 0.50
CA LEU A 51 -8.74 6.03 1.27
C LEU A 51 -9.83 5.16 1.90
N GLU A 52 -10.45 4.27 1.12
CA GLU A 52 -11.48 3.37 1.60
C GLU A 52 -10.94 2.44 2.71
N VAL A 53 -9.76 1.85 2.50
CA VAL A 53 -9.13 0.98 3.51
C VAL A 53 -8.85 1.73 4.82
N PHE A 54 -8.24 2.92 4.74
CA PHE A 54 -7.87 3.69 5.93
C PHE A 54 -9.08 4.31 6.63
N ASN A 55 -10.19 4.57 5.94
CA ASN A 55 -11.43 5.04 6.57
C ASN A 55 -12.02 4.01 7.53
N HIS A 56 -11.85 2.72 7.25
CA HIS A 56 -12.28 1.65 8.16
C HIS A 56 -11.24 1.28 9.22
N MET A 57 -10.06 1.91 9.21
CA MET A 57 -9.02 1.66 10.23
C MET A 57 -9.39 2.33 11.56
N GLU A 58 -9.55 1.52 12.60
CA GLU A 58 -9.92 2.02 13.93
C GLU A 58 -8.92 3.06 14.47
N GLY A 59 -9.45 4.21 14.87
CA GLY A 59 -8.68 5.35 15.37
C GLY A 59 -7.92 6.11 14.28
N ALA A 60 -8.27 5.94 13.00
CA ALA A 60 -7.74 6.75 11.91
C ALA A 60 -8.54 8.06 11.71
N THR A 61 -7.86 9.11 11.28
CA THR A 61 -8.48 10.28 10.67
C THR A 61 -7.84 10.47 9.29
N VAL A 62 -8.63 10.25 8.25
CA VAL A 62 -8.20 10.35 6.86
C VAL A 62 -8.59 11.71 6.30
N TYR A 63 -7.68 12.35 5.58
CA TYR A 63 -7.94 13.61 4.89
C TYR A 63 -7.10 13.73 3.62
N THR A 64 -7.58 14.55 2.71
CA THR A 64 -6.94 14.84 1.44
C THR A 64 -6.17 16.15 1.47
N VAL A 65 -5.05 16.21 0.76
CA VAL A 65 -4.17 17.39 0.70
C VAL A 65 -3.75 17.67 -0.73
N ALA A 66 -3.79 18.92 -1.17
CA ALA A 66 -3.27 19.31 -2.49
C ALA A 66 -2.46 20.61 -2.44
N ALA A 67 -1.80 20.95 -3.55
CA ALA A 67 -1.09 22.23 -3.72
C ALA A 67 -2.02 23.45 -3.57
N GLN A 68 -3.24 23.34 -4.10
CA GLN A 68 -4.23 24.41 -4.15
C GLN A 68 -5.57 23.91 -3.63
N SER A 69 -6.35 24.80 -3.04
CA SER A 69 -7.74 24.54 -2.69
C SER A 69 -8.63 24.58 -3.94
N GLY A 70 -9.82 23.97 -3.85
CA GLY A 70 -10.83 24.01 -4.91
C GLY A 70 -10.84 22.77 -5.80
N PRO A 71 -11.75 22.73 -6.79
CA PRO A 71 -11.98 21.54 -7.61
C PRO A 71 -10.81 21.27 -8.56
N MET A 72 -10.43 20.00 -8.65
CA MET A 72 -9.34 19.52 -9.50
C MET A 72 -9.85 18.36 -10.35
N THR A 73 -9.55 18.38 -11.65
CA THR A 73 -9.92 17.29 -12.55
C THR A 73 -8.95 16.13 -12.42
N ILE A 74 -9.48 14.92 -12.23
CA ILE A 74 -8.70 13.68 -12.17
C ILE A 74 -8.21 13.23 -13.56
N MET A 75 -7.34 12.22 -13.61
CA MET A 75 -6.70 11.77 -14.86
C MET A 75 -7.67 11.42 -15.99
N GLN A 76 -8.79 10.77 -15.65
CA GLN A 76 -9.82 10.34 -16.59
C GLN A 76 -10.64 11.49 -17.17
N ARG A 77 -10.53 12.70 -16.60
CA ARG A 77 -11.29 13.90 -16.99
C ARG A 77 -12.81 13.80 -16.83
N MET A 78 -13.32 12.80 -16.12
CA MET A 78 -14.75 12.57 -15.88
C MET A 78 -15.24 13.06 -14.52
N LEU A 79 -14.34 13.16 -13.53
CA LEU A 79 -14.68 13.58 -12.17
C LEU A 79 -13.84 14.78 -11.75
N THR A 80 -14.37 15.53 -10.78
CA THR A 80 -13.63 16.54 -10.04
C THR A 80 -13.58 16.14 -8.57
N VAL A 81 -12.47 16.45 -7.92
CA VAL A 81 -12.26 16.24 -6.49
C VAL A 81 -11.87 17.57 -5.84
N VAL A 82 -12.29 17.77 -4.60
CA VAL A 82 -11.94 18.97 -3.81
C VAL A 82 -11.14 18.47 -2.60
N PRO A 83 -9.91 18.97 -2.37
CA PRO A 83 -9.11 18.55 -1.23
C PRO A 83 -9.60 19.20 0.06
N ASP A 84 -9.43 18.50 1.18
CA ASP A 84 -9.77 19.02 2.52
C ASP A 84 -8.79 20.12 2.95
N TYR A 85 -7.51 19.97 2.60
CA TYR A 85 -6.43 20.89 2.99
C TYR A 85 -5.51 21.26 1.83
N THR A 86 -4.82 22.38 1.98
CA THR A 86 -3.66 22.72 1.14
C THR A 86 -2.37 22.23 1.79
N LEU A 87 -1.25 22.24 1.06
CA LEU A 87 0.07 21.87 1.62
C LEU A 87 0.46 22.71 2.85
N SER A 88 -0.04 23.95 2.99
CA SER A 88 0.26 24.84 4.10
C SER A 88 -0.71 24.72 5.28
N THR A 89 -1.94 24.24 5.05
CA THR A 89 -2.96 24.11 6.11
C THR A 89 -3.14 22.69 6.62
N ALA A 90 -2.59 21.69 5.93
CA ALA A 90 -2.70 20.30 6.32
C ALA A 90 -2.08 20.04 7.72
N PRO A 91 -2.78 19.31 8.61
CA PRO A 91 -2.18 18.86 9.86
C PRO A 91 -1.03 17.88 9.59
N GLN A 92 -0.15 17.69 10.58
CA GLN A 92 0.91 16.69 10.50
C GLN A 92 0.32 15.27 10.39
N ALA A 93 0.74 14.52 9.38
CA ALA A 93 0.30 13.14 9.17
C ALA A 93 1.24 12.10 9.82
N ASP A 94 0.66 11.02 10.32
CA ASP A 94 1.38 9.78 10.69
C ASP A 94 1.65 8.92 9.46
N ILE A 95 0.72 8.92 8.49
CA ILE A 95 0.78 8.18 7.24
C ILE A 95 0.55 9.13 6.07
N LEU A 96 1.39 9.08 5.04
CA LEU A 96 1.11 9.72 3.75
C LEU A 96 0.95 8.70 2.65
N VAL A 97 -0.11 8.85 1.87
CA VAL A 97 -0.33 8.16 0.60
C VAL A 97 -0.03 9.12 -0.55
N VAL A 98 0.87 8.70 -1.44
CA VAL A 98 1.25 9.41 -2.67
C VAL A 98 0.76 8.60 -3.87
N PRO A 99 -0.41 8.95 -4.45
CA PRO A 99 -0.98 8.23 -5.59
C PRO A 99 -0.24 8.53 -6.89
N GLY A 100 -0.50 7.71 -7.91
CA GLY A 100 -0.09 7.95 -9.28
C GLY A 100 -1.06 8.81 -10.06
N GLY A 101 -0.82 8.90 -11.37
CA GLY A 101 -1.52 9.79 -12.28
C GLY A 101 -0.57 10.37 -13.34
N ARG A 102 -0.95 11.52 -13.90
CA ARG A 102 -0.13 12.31 -14.84
C ARG A 102 1.03 12.97 -14.10
N MET A 103 2.23 12.47 -14.34
CA MET A 103 3.42 12.84 -13.57
C MET A 103 4.16 14.06 -14.14
N GLU A 104 3.99 14.37 -15.43
CA GLU A 104 4.84 15.30 -16.17
C GLU A 104 4.89 16.70 -15.54
N GLU A 105 3.72 17.21 -15.13
CA GLU A 105 3.58 18.55 -14.54
C GLU A 105 3.84 18.51 -13.03
N VAL A 106 3.25 17.56 -12.30
CA VAL A 106 3.34 17.50 -10.83
C VAL A 106 4.77 17.22 -10.33
N MET A 107 5.59 16.50 -11.09
CA MET A 107 7.00 16.28 -10.75
C MET A 107 7.87 17.55 -10.86
N GLN A 108 7.40 18.58 -11.56
CA GLN A 108 8.10 19.87 -11.68
C GLN A 108 7.73 20.84 -10.57
N ASP A 109 6.64 20.58 -9.83
CA ASP A 109 6.24 21.38 -8.68
C ASP A 109 7.20 21.15 -7.51
N SER A 110 8.20 22.03 -7.43
CA SER A 110 9.20 22.01 -6.35
C SER A 110 8.56 22.22 -4.98
N SER A 111 7.44 22.95 -4.87
CA SER A 111 6.77 23.20 -3.59
C SER A 111 6.16 21.90 -3.05
N LEU A 112 5.50 21.12 -3.92
CA LEU A 112 4.92 19.83 -3.60
C LEU A 112 5.99 18.78 -3.30
N VAL A 113 7.04 18.67 -4.13
CA VAL A 113 8.15 17.73 -3.89
C VAL A 113 8.84 18.03 -2.54
N ASN A 114 9.04 19.32 -2.23
CA ASN A 114 9.62 19.73 -0.96
C ASN A 114 8.69 19.44 0.22
N TRP A 115 7.38 19.61 0.04
CA TRP A 115 6.39 19.22 1.04
C TRP A 115 6.43 17.71 1.31
N ILE A 116 6.41 16.86 0.27
CA ILE A 116 6.52 15.40 0.42
C ILE A 116 7.76 15.04 1.24
N ARG A 117 8.93 15.59 0.89
CA ARG A 117 10.20 15.36 1.59
C ARG A 117 10.11 15.73 3.08
N ARG A 118 9.62 16.92 3.41
CA ARG A 118 9.49 17.39 4.80
C ARG A 118 8.49 16.54 5.58
N THR A 119 7.31 16.29 5.03
CA THR A 119 6.29 15.50 5.70
C THR A 119 6.78 14.05 5.91
N THR A 120 7.69 13.54 5.07
CA THR A 120 8.28 12.18 5.24
C THR A 120 9.22 12.10 6.41
N ALA A 121 10.01 13.13 6.67
CA ALA A 121 10.96 13.13 7.78
C ALA A 121 10.30 13.00 9.16
N HIS A 122 9.01 13.37 9.28
CA HIS A 122 8.30 13.48 10.56
C HIS A 122 7.17 12.45 10.74
N ARG A 123 7.04 11.47 9.82
CA ARG A 123 5.93 10.51 9.82
C ARG A 123 6.39 9.09 10.14
N LYS A 124 5.41 8.24 10.49
CA LYS A 124 5.65 6.82 10.77
C LYS A 124 5.76 6.01 9.48
N LEU A 125 4.97 6.33 8.45
CA LEU A 125 4.92 5.55 7.22
C LEU A 125 4.56 6.38 5.98
N THR A 126 5.33 6.23 4.91
CA THR A 126 4.97 6.75 3.58
C THR A 126 4.60 5.58 2.67
N MET A 127 3.51 5.71 1.94
CA MET A 127 3.06 4.77 0.94
C MET A 127 2.96 5.48 -0.41
N SER A 128 3.47 4.88 -1.49
CA SER A 128 3.11 5.29 -2.85
C SER A 128 2.27 4.23 -3.55
N VAL A 129 1.44 4.69 -4.48
CA VAL A 129 0.70 3.84 -5.41
C VAL A 129 1.09 4.17 -6.83
N CYS A 130 1.26 3.15 -7.68
CA CYS A 130 1.50 3.32 -9.11
C CYS A 130 2.68 4.27 -9.38
N THR A 131 2.50 5.24 -10.28
CA THR A 131 3.50 6.25 -10.63
C THR A 131 3.76 7.29 -9.53
N GLY A 132 3.04 7.26 -8.41
CA GLY A 132 3.32 8.12 -7.25
C GLY A 132 4.74 7.91 -6.68
N THR A 133 5.34 6.74 -6.93
CA THR A 133 6.74 6.46 -6.59
C THR A 133 7.71 7.45 -7.26
N PHE A 134 7.38 8.02 -8.43
CA PHE A 134 8.24 9.04 -9.08
C PHE A 134 8.34 10.33 -8.26
N LEU A 135 7.27 10.75 -7.59
CA LEU A 135 7.30 11.90 -6.68
C LEU A 135 8.19 11.62 -5.46
N LEU A 136 8.16 10.38 -4.93
CA LEU A 136 9.07 9.98 -3.86
C LEU A 136 10.53 9.96 -4.32
N GLY A 137 10.78 9.55 -5.57
CA GLY A 137 12.11 9.60 -6.18
C GLY A 137 12.62 11.02 -6.34
N LYS A 138 11.78 11.95 -6.82
CA LYS A 138 12.09 13.39 -6.89
C LYS A 138 12.33 14.01 -5.51
N ALA A 139 11.63 13.51 -4.49
CA ALA A 139 11.86 13.91 -3.09
C ALA A 139 13.14 13.32 -2.48
N GLY A 140 13.89 12.48 -3.21
CA GLY A 140 15.15 11.87 -2.75
C GLY A 140 14.95 10.74 -1.75
N LEU A 141 13.77 10.10 -1.73
CA LEU A 141 13.39 9.15 -0.67
C LEU A 141 13.70 7.69 -1.01
N LEU A 142 14.21 7.39 -2.20
CA LEU A 142 14.30 6.03 -2.75
C LEU A 142 15.73 5.47 -2.83
N ASP A 143 16.74 6.27 -2.49
CA ASP A 143 18.15 5.88 -2.60
C ASP A 143 18.46 4.61 -1.78
N GLY A 144 19.09 3.62 -2.42
CA GLY A 144 19.46 2.35 -1.80
C GLY A 144 18.30 1.44 -1.38
N LYS A 145 17.05 1.75 -1.76
CA LYS A 145 15.86 0.99 -1.36
C LYS A 145 15.43 -0.01 -2.42
N THR A 146 14.81 -1.10 -2.00
CA THR A 146 14.00 -1.95 -2.89
C THR A 146 12.61 -1.34 -3.01
N ILE A 147 12.13 -1.11 -4.22
CA ILE A 147 10.88 -0.38 -4.50
C ILE A 147 10.13 -1.01 -5.67
N THR A 148 8.89 -0.60 -5.91
CA THR A 148 8.14 -0.91 -7.14
C THR A 148 7.30 0.29 -7.58
N THR A 149 6.68 0.17 -8.75
CA THR A 149 5.79 1.16 -9.37
C THR A 149 4.85 0.45 -10.34
N HIS A 150 4.04 1.19 -11.08
CA HIS A 150 3.26 0.62 -12.18
C HIS A 150 4.16 -0.16 -13.15
N TRP A 151 3.73 -1.35 -13.59
CA TRP A 151 4.53 -2.25 -14.42
C TRP A 151 5.10 -1.58 -15.68
N ALA A 152 4.32 -0.69 -16.32
CA ALA A 152 4.77 0.01 -17.53
C ALA A 152 5.84 1.09 -17.27
N ALA A 153 6.10 1.40 -16.00
CA ALA A 153 6.99 2.49 -15.59
C ALA A 153 8.21 2.02 -14.79
N THR A 154 8.42 0.71 -14.62
CA THR A 154 9.53 0.15 -13.83
C THR A 154 10.90 0.55 -14.40
N GLN A 155 11.08 0.39 -15.71
CA GLN A 155 12.33 0.75 -16.39
C GLN A 155 12.64 2.25 -16.26
N MET A 156 11.64 3.12 -16.47
CA MET A 156 11.81 4.56 -16.35
C MET A 156 12.14 4.96 -14.91
N LEU A 157 11.49 4.35 -13.91
CA LEU A 157 11.81 4.60 -12.51
C LEU A 157 13.23 4.15 -12.15
N GLN A 158 13.66 2.99 -12.66
CA GLN A 158 15.02 2.48 -12.44
C GLN A 158 16.08 3.42 -13.00
N GLN A 159 15.84 4.01 -14.18
CA GLN A 159 16.71 5.02 -14.77
C GLN A 159 16.76 6.30 -13.92
N MET A 160 15.62 6.73 -13.37
CA MET A 160 15.54 7.91 -12.49
C MET A 160 16.19 7.68 -11.12
N THR A 161 16.25 6.44 -10.65
CA THR A 161 16.73 6.06 -9.33
C THR A 161 17.78 4.93 -9.41
N PRO A 162 18.97 5.20 -9.98
CA PRO A 162 19.95 4.16 -10.31
C PRO A 162 20.47 3.36 -9.11
N ASN A 163 20.41 3.94 -7.90
CA ASN A 163 20.83 3.28 -6.66
C ASN A 163 19.70 2.49 -5.99
N ALA A 164 18.45 2.62 -6.45
CA ALA A 164 17.33 1.81 -5.98
C ALA A 164 17.30 0.47 -6.74
N THR A 165 16.69 -0.55 -6.13
CA THR A 165 16.34 -1.80 -6.82
C THR A 165 14.85 -1.78 -7.15
N VAL A 166 14.49 -1.54 -8.41
CA VAL A 166 13.10 -1.55 -8.86
C VAL A 166 12.65 -2.97 -9.15
N MET A 167 11.68 -3.46 -8.37
CA MET A 167 11.08 -4.77 -8.50
C MET A 167 9.94 -4.76 -9.50
N GLU A 168 9.98 -5.74 -10.40
CA GLU A 168 8.90 -6.08 -11.32
C GLU A 168 8.08 -7.26 -10.76
N HIS A 169 6.90 -7.51 -11.33
CA HIS A 169 6.03 -8.66 -10.96
C HIS A 169 5.68 -8.77 -9.47
N THR A 170 5.68 -7.65 -8.75
CA THR A 170 5.30 -7.57 -7.34
C THR A 170 4.11 -6.63 -7.20
N ARG A 171 3.22 -6.89 -6.24
CA ARG A 171 2.10 -6.00 -5.93
C ARG A 171 2.59 -4.85 -5.07
N PHE A 172 3.41 -5.11 -4.05
CA PHE A 172 3.97 -4.07 -3.22
C PHE A 172 5.28 -4.51 -2.56
N VAL A 173 6.10 -3.52 -2.21
CA VAL A 173 7.37 -3.69 -1.51
C VAL A 173 7.32 -2.96 -0.17
N ASP A 174 7.72 -3.64 0.90
CA ASP A 174 7.85 -3.09 2.23
C ASP A 174 9.34 -2.86 2.58
N GLN A 175 9.68 -1.61 2.91
CA GLN A 175 11.00 -1.15 3.34
C GLN A 175 10.98 -0.59 4.77
N GLY A 176 10.01 -0.95 5.60
CA GLY A 176 9.83 -0.42 6.96
C GLY A 176 8.96 0.86 6.94
N PRO A 177 9.53 2.06 7.06
CA PRO A 177 8.77 3.32 7.01
C PRO A 177 8.35 3.74 5.59
N LEU A 178 8.75 2.98 4.55
CA LEU A 178 8.35 3.21 3.16
C LEU A 178 7.70 1.95 2.61
N ILE A 179 6.54 2.13 1.97
CA ILE A 179 5.87 1.11 1.17
C ILE A 179 5.66 1.69 -0.23
N THR A 180 5.97 0.92 -1.26
CA THR A 180 5.67 1.29 -2.64
C THR A 180 4.83 0.19 -3.25
N THR A 181 3.73 0.53 -3.92
CA THR A 181 2.86 -0.44 -4.58
C THR A 181 2.91 -0.26 -6.09
N ALA A 182 2.55 -1.33 -6.80
CA ALA A 182 2.29 -1.29 -8.23
C ALA A 182 0.98 -0.51 -8.52
N GLY A 183 0.42 -0.71 -9.72
CA GLY A 183 -0.74 0.05 -10.17
C GLY A 183 -2.03 -0.25 -9.43
N VAL A 184 -2.85 0.79 -9.26
CA VAL A 184 -4.31 0.71 -9.11
C VAL A 184 -4.75 -0.16 -7.94
N SER A 185 -5.11 -1.43 -8.18
CA SER A 185 -5.62 -2.32 -7.14
C SER A 185 -4.55 -2.74 -6.14
N ALA A 186 -3.27 -2.70 -6.51
CA ALA A 186 -2.18 -2.99 -5.59
C ALA A 186 -2.08 -1.97 -4.45
N GLY A 187 -2.62 -0.76 -4.63
CA GLY A 187 -2.74 0.23 -3.57
C GLY A 187 -3.69 -0.22 -2.43
N ILE A 188 -4.74 -0.97 -2.75
CA ILE A 188 -5.66 -1.54 -1.74
C ILE A 188 -4.91 -2.58 -0.91
N ASP A 189 -4.17 -3.49 -1.55
CA ASP A 189 -3.40 -4.52 -0.82
C ASP A 189 -2.30 -3.91 0.04
N GLY A 190 -1.59 -2.90 -0.48
CA GLY A 190 -0.59 -2.18 0.29
C GLY A 190 -1.18 -1.48 1.51
N ALA A 191 -2.36 -0.88 1.38
CA ALA A 191 -3.05 -0.24 2.50
C ALA A 191 -3.53 -1.29 3.53
N LEU A 192 -4.09 -2.42 3.10
CA LEU A 192 -4.46 -3.53 4.00
C LEU A 192 -3.24 -4.12 4.71
N HIS A 193 -2.09 -4.19 4.02
CA HIS A 193 -0.83 -4.57 4.64
C HIS A 193 -0.35 -3.54 5.68
N VAL A 194 -0.50 -2.24 5.43
CA VAL A 194 -0.23 -1.19 6.44
C VAL A 194 -1.11 -1.39 7.66
N VAL A 195 -2.41 -1.59 7.48
CA VAL A 195 -3.34 -1.87 8.58
C VAL A 195 -2.90 -3.12 9.35
N SER A 196 -2.57 -4.20 8.64
CA SER A 196 -2.08 -5.44 9.25
C SER A 196 -0.85 -5.21 10.13
N ARG A 197 0.10 -4.37 9.67
CA ARG A 197 1.31 -4.01 10.42
C ARG A 197 1.02 -3.17 11.68
N LEU A 198 0.03 -2.28 11.62
CA LEU A 198 -0.24 -1.33 12.70
C LEU A 198 -1.29 -1.80 13.70
N LYS A 199 -2.26 -2.60 13.25
CA LYS A 199 -3.45 -3.01 14.01
C LYS A 199 -3.64 -4.52 14.08
N GLY A 200 -2.77 -5.30 13.44
CA GLY A 200 -2.85 -6.75 13.38
C GLY A 200 -3.63 -7.25 12.15
N ILE A 201 -3.37 -8.50 11.77
CA ILE A 201 -3.93 -9.10 10.55
C ILE A 201 -5.44 -9.28 10.61
N GLU A 202 -6.01 -9.48 11.80
CA GLU A 202 -7.45 -9.60 12.03
C GLU A 202 -8.18 -8.32 11.68
N ALA A 203 -7.64 -7.15 12.05
CA ALA A 203 -8.22 -5.85 11.70
C ALA A 203 -8.23 -5.64 10.18
N ALA A 204 -7.12 -5.99 9.51
CA ALA A 204 -7.05 -5.90 8.04
C ALA A 204 -8.04 -6.86 7.36
N ARG A 205 -8.20 -8.09 7.86
CA ARG A 205 -9.21 -9.04 7.35
C ARG A 205 -10.64 -8.54 7.56
N GLN A 206 -10.92 -7.92 8.70
CA GLN A 206 -12.23 -7.33 8.97
C GLN A 206 -12.54 -6.20 7.98
N ILE A 207 -11.58 -5.32 7.72
CA ILE A 207 -11.74 -4.23 6.74
C ILE A 207 -11.94 -4.78 5.34
N ALA A 208 -11.11 -5.75 4.92
CA ALA A 208 -11.29 -6.43 3.63
C ALA A 208 -12.71 -7.02 3.51
N ARG A 209 -13.23 -7.64 4.57
CA ARG A 209 -14.59 -8.18 4.60
C ARG A 209 -15.67 -7.10 4.53
N ILE A 210 -15.50 -5.97 5.23
CA ILE A 210 -16.45 -4.83 5.19
C ILE A 210 -16.53 -4.27 3.76
N MET A 211 -15.39 -4.22 3.06
CA MET A 211 -15.29 -3.75 1.68
C MET A 211 -15.71 -4.82 0.64
N GLU A 212 -16.11 -6.02 1.08
CA GLU A 212 -16.31 -7.21 0.22
C GLU A 212 -15.11 -7.53 -0.67
N TYR A 213 -13.90 -7.21 -0.20
CA TYR A 213 -12.62 -7.53 -0.82
C TYR A 213 -12.15 -8.95 -0.44
N ASP A 214 -13.06 -9.91 -0.59
CA ASP A 214 -13.03 -11.23 0.08
C ASP A 214 -11.94 -12.20 -0.41
N GLN A 215 -11.36 -11.94 -1.58
CA GLN A 215 -10.29 -12.78 -2.16
C GLN A 215 -8.88 -12.26 -1.83
N TRP A 216 -8.78 -11.30 -0.90
CA TRP A 216 -7.50 -10.75 -0.47
C TRP A 216 -6.59 -11.82 0.14
N LYS A 217 -5.35 -11.87 -0.35
CA LYS A 217 -4.28 -12.74 0.14
C LYS A 217 -3.16 -11.87 0.70
N PRO A 218 -2.98 -11.78 2.03
CA PRO A 218 -2.12 -10.77 2.67
C PRO A 218 -0.66 -10.72 2.22
N GLN A 219 -0.11 -11.83 1.72
CA GLN A 219 1.30 -11.92 1.30
C GLN A 219 1.46 -12.04 -0.22
N ASP A 220 0.37 -12.01 -0.97
CA ASP A 220 0.42 -12.21 -2.42
C ASP A 220 1.10 -11.01 -3.11
N GLY A 221 2.21 -11.28 -3.78
CA GLY A 221 3.06 -10.24 -4.40
C GLY A 221 3.67 -9.24 -3.41
N LEU A 222 3.84 -9.61 -2.13
CA LEU A 222 4.61 -8.83 -1.15
C LEU A 222 6.10 -9.16 -1.25
N VAL A 223 6.94 -8.12 -1.34
CA VAL A 223 8.38 -8.22 -1.15
C VAL A 223 8.77 -7.48 0.12
N ILE A 224 9.38 -8.18 1.08
CA ILE A 224 10.00 -7.58 2.25
C ILE A 224 11.50 -7.53 2.02
N SER A 225 12.08 -6.33 2.01
CA SER A 225 13.53 -6.15 1.97
C SER A 225 13.91 -5.24 3.13
N HIS A 226 14.72 -5.77 4.05
CA HIS A 226 15.32 -4.95 5.10
C HIS A 226 16.78 -4.80 4.77
N THR A 227 17.21 -3.59 4.41
CA THR A 227 18.63 -3.26 4.34
C THR A 227 19.21 -3.49 5.73
N ARG A 228 19.90 -4.62 5.94
CA ARG A 228 20.81 -4.77 7.08
C ARG A 228 21.86 -3.68 6.90
N VAL A 229 21.83 -2.66 7.76
CA VAL A 229 22.93 -1.71 7.89
C VAL A 229 24.16 -2.54 8.28
N GLN A 230 25.00 -2.87 7.31
CA GLN A 230 26.28 -3.52 7.58
C GLN A 230 27.18 -2.49 8.26
N SER A 231 27.40 -2.65 9.56
CA SER A 231 28.47 -1.98 10.27
C SER A 231 29.81 -2.39 9.63
N LYS A 232 30.57 -1.41 9.12
CA LYS A 232 31.93 -1.63 8.62
C LYS A 232 32.79 -2.29 9.70
N LYS A 233 33.17 -3.55 9.49
CA LYS A 233 34.43 -4.12 10.02
C LYS A 233 35.11 -4.92 8.92
N LYS A 234 36.34 -4.50 8.62
CA LYS A 234 37.30 -5.22 7.76
C LYS A 234 37.63 -6.58 8.39
N ALA A 235 37.64 -7.64 7.59
CA ALA A 235 38.72 -8.63 7.54
C ALA A 235 38.42 -9.70 6.47
N ASN A 236 39.46 -10.10 5.74
CA ASN A 236 39.50 -11.19 4.77
C ASN A 236 38.87 -12.48 5.30
N THR A 237 37.94 -13.08 4.55
CA THR A 237 37.77 -14.54 4.56
C THR A 237 37.15 -14.96 3.23
N THR A 238 37.82 -15.90 2.56
CA THR A 238 37.34 -16.60 1.36
C THR A 238 35.99 -17.26 1.65
N ILE A 239 34.94 -16.90 0.91
CA ILE A 239 33.61 -17.52 1.03
C ILE A 239 33.40 -18.47 -0.17
N THR A 240 33.50 -19.77 0.09
CA THR A 240 32.93 -20.82 -0.76
C THR A 240 31.40 -20.71 -0.79
N ARG A 241 30.80 -20.82 -1.99
CA ARG A 241 29.34 -20.77 -2.24
C ARG A 241 28.58 -21.73 -1.30
N PRO A 242 27.55 -21.25 -0.57
CA PRO A 242 26.60 -22.14 0.09
C PRO A 242 25.62 -22.70 -0.95
N THR A 243 25.56 -24.02 -1.05
CA THR A 243 24.53 -24.76 -1.78
C THR A 243 23.22 -24.66 -1.01
N VAL A 244 22.21 -24.01 -1.59
CA VAL A 244 20.85 -23.99 -1.03
C VAL A 244 20.20 -25.36 -1.28
N VAL A 245 19.99 -26.12 -0.21
CA VAL A 245 19.17 -27.33 -0.23
C VAL A 245 17.70 -26.91 -0.33
N LYS A 246 17.15 -26.92 -1.54
CA LYS A 246 15.71 -26.83 -1.77
C LYS A 246 15.06 -28.13 -1.28
N LYS A 247 14.26 -28.06 -0.22
CA LYS A 247 13.28 -29.11 0.08
C LYS A 247 11.89 -28.50 -0.02
N THR A 248 11.39 -28.43 -1.26
CA THR A 248 10.00 -28.10 -1.56
C THR A 248 9.37 -29.36 -2.14
N VAL A 249 8.36 -29.89 -1.46
CA VAL A 249 7.51 -30.96 -1.97
C VAL A 249 6.68 -30.35 -3.10
N ALA A 250 7.14 -30.51 -4.34
CA ALA A 250 6.44 -30.09 -5.53
C ALA A 250 5.33 -31.09 -5.84
N LEU A 251 4.07 -30.64 -5.78
CA LEU A 251 3.00 -31.24 -6.56
C LEU A 251 3.36 -31.04 -8.04
N LYS A 252 3.83 -32.10 -8.70
CA LYS A 252 4.09 -32.14 -10.14
C LYS A 252 2.75 -31.94 -10.88
N GLN A 253 2.47 -30.71 -11.31
CA GLN A 253 1.62 -30.49 -12.47
C GLN A 253 2.51 -30.55 -13.71
N ALA A 254 2.09 -31.30 -14.73
CA ALA A 254 2.80 -31.39 -15.99
C ALA A 254 2.99 -29.98 -16.60
N PRO A 255 4.13 -29.69 -17.25
CA PRO A 255 4.37 -28.36 -17.80
C PRO A 255 3.32 -28.05 -18.88
N LEU A 256 2.52 -27.02 -18.62
CA LEU A 256 1.60 -26.44 -19.59
C LEU A 256 2.43 -25.75 -20.68
N THR A 257 2.51 -26.34 -21.87
CA THR A 257 3.17 -25.70 -23.03
C THR A 257 2.24 -24.63 -23.59
N LEU A 258 2.54 -23.36 -23.30
CA LEU A 258 1.83 -22.22 -23.88
C LEU A 258 2.30 -21.96 -25.30
N THR A 259 1.39 -21.47 -26.12
CA THR A 259 1.63 -21.04 -27.50
C THR A 259 2.37 -19.71 -27.58
N SER A 260 2.17 -18.85 -26.59
CA SER A 260 2.82 -17.55 -26.46
C SER A 260 3.00 -17.23 -24.99
N THR A 261 4.05 -16.49 -24.66
CA THR A 261 4.24 -15.87 -23.35
C THR A 261 3.54 -14.52 -23.24
N ILE A 262 2.72 -14.13 -24.22
CA ILE A 262 1.95 -12.89 -24.26
C ILE A 262 0.45 -13.22 -24.29
N ASP A 263 -0.32 -12.57 -23.42
CA ASP A 263 -1.78 -12.61 -23.44
C ASP A 263 -2.29 -11.96 -24.75
N PRO A 264 -3.01 -12.69 -25.61
CA PRO A 264 -3.41 -12.20 -26.93
C PRO A 264 -4.44 -11.06 -26.86
N VAL A 265 -5.14 -10.88 -25.73
CA VAL A 265 -6.18 -9.86 -25.57
C VAL A 265 -5.59 -8.52 -25.15
N CYS A 266 -4.68 -8.52 -24.18
CA CYS A 266 -4.16 -7.29 -23.58
C CYS A 266 -2.67 -7.04 -23.83
N GLN A 267 -1.98 -7.97 -24.50
CA GLN A 267 -0.54 -7.89 -24.80
C GLN A 267 0.36 -7.90 -23.56
N MET A 268 -0.16 -8.30 -22.39
CA MET A 268 0.64 -8.47 -21.18
C MET A 268 1.47 -9.75 -21.24
N SER A 269 2.69 -9.71 -20.71
CA SER A 269 3.47 -10.94 -20.49
C SER A 269 2.78 -11.84 -19.46
N VAL A 270 2.67 -13.11 -19.80
CA VAL A 270 2.22 -14.23 -18.95
C VAL A 270 3.34 -15.25 -18.73
N ASP A 271 4.59 -14.88 -19.04
CA ASP A 271 5.75 -15.72 -18.75
C ASP A 271 5.91 -15.92 -17.23
N GLY A 272 5.97 -17.17 -16.79
CA GLY A 272 6.09 -17.55 -15.37
C GLY A 272 4.84 -17.38 -14.49
N LEU A 273 3.83 -16.61 -14.91
CA LEU A 273 2.58 -16.43 -14.16
C LEU A 273 1.36 -16.35 -15.09
N VAL A 274 0.67 -17.48 -15.20
CA VAL A 274 -0.56 -17.61 -15.99
C VAL A 274 -1.74 -17.66 -15.03
N ALA A 275 -2.60 -16.62 -15.05
CA ALA A 275 -3.78 -16.59 -14.20
C ALA A 275 -4.85 -17.59 -14.67
N ASP A 276 -4.94 -17.84 -15.98
CA ASP A 276 -5.90 -18.77 -16.57
C ASP A 276 -5.45 -19.23 -17.96
N THR A 277 -6.01 -20.34 -18.47
CA THR A 277 -5.69 -20.86 -19.82
C THR A 277 -6.93 -21.22 -20.62
N ALA A 278 -6.81 -21.17 -21.95
CA ALA A 278 -7.79 -21.72 -22.87
C ALA A 278 -7.12 -22.37 -24.07
N ARG A 279 -7.72 -23.45 -24.58
CA ARG A 279 -7.32 -24.07 -25.85
C ARG A 279 -8.15 -23.53 -27.00
N TYR A 280 -7.51 -23.20 -28.09
CA TYR A 280 -8.15 -22.79 -29.34
C TYR A 280 -7.27 -23.20 -30.52
N MET A 281 -7.84 -23.85 -31.54
CA MET A 281 -7.12 -24.38 -32.72
C MET A 281 -5.87 -25.22 -32.36
N GLY A 282 -5.98 -26.10 -31.37
CA GLY A 282 -4.88 -26.98 -30.93
C GLY A 282 -3.75 -26.28 -30.16
N LYS A 283 -3.85 -24.96 -29.98
CA LYS A 283 -2.90 -24.11 -29.26
C LYS A 283 -3.43 -23.80 -27.85
N THR A 284 -2.54 -23.69 -26.86
CA THR A 284 -2.89 -23.33 -25.49
C THR A 284 -2.46 -21.89 -25.24
N TYR A 285 -3.41 -20.99 -24.99
CA TYR A 285 -3.15 -19.59 -24.70
C TYR A 285 -3.22 -19.35 -23.19
N GLY A 286 -2.25 -18.59 -22.68
CA GLY A 286 -2.24 -18.09 -21.30
C GLY A 286 -2.87 -16.71 -21.23
N PHE A 287 -3.55 -16.41 -20.12
CA PHE A 287 -4.21 -15.13 -19.88
C PHE A 287 -3.77 -14.53 -18.56
N CYS A 288 -3.59 -13.21 -18.54
CA CYS A 288 -3.25 -12.44 -17.33
C CYS A 288 -4.42 -12.36 -16.35
N SER A 289 -5.65 -12.63 -16.82
CA SER A 289 -6.87 -12.60 -16.03
C SER A 289 -7.98 -13.46 -16.63
N LYS A 290 -8.95 -13.86 -15.80
CA LYS A 290 -10.17 -14.55 -16.23
C LYS A 290 -10.97 -13.73 -17.25
N ILE A 291 -10.95 -12.40 -17.13
CA ILE A 291 -11.62 -11.48 -18.04
C ILE A 291 -11.01 -11.55 -19.45
N CYS A 292 -9.68 -11.57 -19.55
CA CYS A 292 -9.00 -11.73 -20.84
C CYS A 292 -9.35 -13.08 -21.48
N LYS A 293 -9.37 -14.16 -20.69
CA LYS A 293 -9.84 -15.47 -21.18
C LYS A 293 -11.28 -15.41 -21.70
N GLU A 294 -12.20 -14.78 -20.98
CA GLU A 294 -13.61 -14.69 -21.37
C GLU A 294 -13.80 -13.84 -22.63
N ARG A 295 -13.07 -12.73 -22.78
CA ARG A 295 -13.06 -11.93 -24.01
C ARG A 295 -12.52 -12.71 -25.20
N PHE A 296 -11.41 -13.42 -25.00
CA PHE A 296 -10.83 -14.30 -26.01
C PHE A 296 -11.81 -15.39 -26.44
N ARG A 297 -12.52 -16.04 -25.50
CA ARG A 297 -13.49 -17.10 -25.83
C ARG A 297 -14.69 -16.59 -26.63
N LYS A 298 -15.09 -15.33 -26.45
CA LYS A 298 -16.20 -14.72 -27.19
C LYS A 298 -15.83 -14.46 -28.65
N GLU A 299 -14.62 -14.00 -28.93
CA GLU A 299 -14.18 -13.67 -30.29
C GLU A 299 -12.68 -13.96 -30.51
N PRO A 300 -12.25 -15.24 -30.56
CA PRO A 300 -10.83 -15.59 -30.59
C PRO A 300 -10.09 -15.04 -31.83
N THR A 301 -10.77 -14.99 -32.96
CA THR A 301 -10.22 -14.53 -34.25
C THR A 301 -9.90 -13.05 -34.26
N ALA A 302 -10.51 -12.22 -33.39
CA ALA A 302 -10.19 -10.80 -33.29
C ALA A 302 -8.79 -10.56 -32.69
N TYR A 303 -8.32 -11.45 -31.83
CA TYR A 303 -7.08 -11.30 -31.06
C TYR A 303 -5.89 -12.07 -31.63
N LEU A 304 -6.12 -12.90 -32.65
CA LEU A 304 -5.10 -13.74 -33.29
C LEU A 304 -4.75 -13.25 -34.70
N LYS A 305 -5.09 -12.00 -35.03
CA LYS A 305 -4.70 -11.37 -36.29
C LYS A 305 -3.22 -10.95 -36.20
N HIS A 306 -2.39 -11.78 -36.84
CA HIS A 306 -0.95 -11.68 -37.09
C HIS A 306 -0.05 -12.30 -36.00
#